data_AF-A6RD42-F1
#
_entry.id   AF-A6RD42-F1
#
_cell.length_a   1.000
_cell.length_b   1.000
_cell.length_c   1.000
_cell.angle_alpha   90.00
_cell.angle_beta   90.00
_cell.angle_gamma   90.00
#
_symmetry.space_group_name_H-M   'P 1'
#
loop_
_entity.id
_entity.type
_entity.pdbx_description
1 polymer ?
#
loop_
_entity_poly.entity_id
_entity_poly.type
_entity_poly.pdbx_seq_one_letter_code
_entity_poly.pdbx_strand_id
1 'polypeptide(L)'
;MIEPEFVYYHPARDRQKNEKQKQRGTTQWRVDPGLWKHVSHGAEIYRVLQKTQGSAVLVFLGMIDLKLILFLHGAGDIRHMLLMGWAGESIDKVKFSTLNDEISKSEREIRMLGVVHKDLRPANMLWNNELRRVQRQTEGK
;
A
#
# COMPACT_ATOMS: atom_id res chain seq x y z
N MET A 1 -16.58 -3.23 -3.42
CA MET A 1 -16.06 -1.90 -3.03
C MET A 1 -14.56 -1.96 -3.27
N ILE A 2 -14.03 -1.13 -4.16
CA ILE A 2 -12.60 -1.11 -4.51
C ILE A 2 -11.98 -0.04 -3.60
N GLU A 3 -11.12 -0.44 -2.65
CA GLU A 3 -10.41 0.45 -1.75
C GLU A 3 -9.11 0.91 -2.44
N PRO A 4 -8.93 2.20 -2.76
CA PRO A 4 -7.65 2.73 -3.20
C PRO A 4 -6.72 2.89 -1.99
N GLU A 5 -5.75 1.99 -1.84
CA GLU A 5 -4.79 2.03 -0.73
C GLU A 5 -3.65 3.02 -1.00
N PHE A 6 -3.46 3.93 -0.04
CA PHE A 6 -2.51 5.04 -0.08
C PHE A 6 -1.23 4.73 0.70
N VAL A 7 -0.12 5.28 0.23
CA VAL A 7 1.14 5.36 0.98
C VAL A 7 0.93 6.29 2.18
N TYR A 8 0.92 5.76 3.39
CA TYR A 8 0.86 6.55 4.62
C TYR A 8 2.14 7.38 4.81
N TYR A 9 2.05 8.71 4.76
CA TYR A 9 3.08 9.64 5.25
C TYR A 9 2.50 10.49 6.39
N HIS A 10 3.18 10.53 7.54
CA HIS A 10 2.77 11.27 8.74
C HIS A 10 3.37 12.69 8.71
N PRO A 11 2.60 13.78 8.44
CA PRO A 11 3.16 15.06 8.01
C PRO A 11 3.44 16.07 9.16
N ALA A 12 3.58 15.60 10.41
CA ALA A 12 3.51 16.50 11.56
C ALA A 12 4.75 17.42 11.75
N ARG A 13 5.87 17.19 11.05
CA ARG A 13 7.10 17.99 11.21
C ARG A 13 7.36 19.04 10.13
N ASP A 14 6.73 18.93 8.96
CA ASP A 14 7.02 19.82 7.82
C ASP A 14 6.11 21.05 7.74
N ARG A 15 5.07 21.10 8.58
CA ARG A 15 4.08 22.19 8.62
C ARG A 15 4.71 23.57 8.89
N GLN A 16 5.74 23.65 9.75
CA GLN A 16 6.38 24.92 10.08
C GLN A 16 7.31 25.48 8.99
N LYS A 17 7.89 24.62 8.14
CA LYS A 17 8.77 25.08 7.05
C LYS A 17 7.96 25.59 5.86
N ASN A 18 6.84 24.92 5.56
CA ASN A 18 6.01 25.26 4.40
C ASN A 18 5.16 26.53 4.63
N GLU A 19 4.73 26.82 5.86
CA GLU A 19 4.01 28.07 6.17
C GLU A 19 4.88 29.32 5.98
N LYS A 20 6.19 29.25 6.27
CA LYS A 20 7.12 30.36 6.03
C LYS A 20 7.38 30.59 4.53
N GLN A 21 7.32 29.53 3.72
CA GLN A 21 7.45 29.64 2.26
C GLN A 21 6.16 30.10 1.58
N LYS A 22 4.98 29.81 2.17
CA LYS A 22 3.67 30.17 1.61
C LYS A 22 3.41 31.69 1.53
N GLN A 23 4.14 32.51 2.29
CA GLN A 23 3.97 33.97 2.28
C GLN A 23 4.73 34.69 1.16
N ARG A 24 5.58 34.00 0.39
CA ARG A 24 6.38 34.62 -0.69
C ARG A 24 6.03 34.03 -2.06
N GLY A 25 4.95 34.55 -2.67
CA GLY A 25 4.79 34.66 -4.12
C GLY A 25 4.48 33.40 -4.94
N THR A 26 3.37 33.48 -5.68
CA THR A 26 2.93 32.61 -6.80
C THR A 26 2.54 31.17 -6.46
N THR A 27 1.22 30.92 -6.44
CA THR A 27 0.59 29.60 -6.29
C THR A 27 0.74 28.76 -7.56
N GLN A 28 1.95 28.28 -7.84
CA GLN A 28 2.15 27.16 -8.75
C GLN A 28 2.35 25.91 -7.89
N TRP A 29 1.35 25.03 -7.86
CA TRP A 29 1.41 23.75 -7.14
C TRP A 29 2.56 22.91 -7.73
N ARG A 30 3.72 22.94 -7.06
CA ARG A 30 4.83 22.06 -7.44
C ARG A 30 4.44 20.63 -7.08
N VAL A 31 4.41 19.79 -8.10
CA VAL A 31 4.35 18.32 -7.97
C VAL A 31 5.53 17.91 -7.08
N ASP A 32 5.30 17.05 -6.08
CA ASP A 32 6.38 16.41 -5.34
C ASP A 32 6.84 15.15 -6.10
N PRO A 33 7.97 15.20 -6.84
CA PRO A 33 8.48 14.03 -7.56
C PRO A 33 8.93 12.90 -6.62
N GLY A 34 9.09 13.16 -5.33
CA GLY A 34 9.41 12.15 -4.33
C GLY A 34 8.31 11.10 -4.17
N LEU A 35 7.03 11.49 -4.27
CA LEU A 35 5.91 10.57 -4.07
C LEU A 35 5.76 9.57 -5.24
N TRP A 36 6.02 10.01 -6.47
CA TRP A 36 6.01 9.14 -7.65
C TRP A 36 7.07 8.04 -7.58
N LYS A 37 8.25 8.34 -7.02
CA LYS A 37 9.31 7.34 -6.84
C LYS A 37 8.88 6.20 -5.92
N HIS A 38 8.15 6.50 -4.84
CA HIS A 38 7.64 5.49 -3.93
C HIS A 38 6.58 4.60 -4.58
N VAL A 39 5.63 5.21 -5.30
CA VAL A 39 4.59 4.47 -6.04
C VAL A 39 5.22 3.59 -7.13
N SER A 40 6.17 4.12 -7.89
CA SER A 40 6.89 3.36 -8.92
C SER A 40 7.67 2.19 -8.31
N HIS A 41 8.33 2.39 -7.16
CA HIS A 41 9.04 1.33 -6.46
C HIS A 41 8.08 0.23 -5.96
N GLY A 42 6.91 0.61 -5.44
CA GLY A 42 5.87 -0.34 -5.06
C GLY A 42 5.38 -1.19 -6.23
N ALA A 43 5.17 -0.59 -7.40
CA ALA A 43 4.78 -1.32 -8.61
C ALA A 43 5.84 -2.37 -9.04
N GLU A 44 7.13 -2.05 -8.90
CA GLU A 44 8.21 -3.00 -9.17
C GLU A 44 8.21 -4.19 -8.22
N ILE A 45 7.93 -3.98 -6.92
CA ILE A 45 7.79 -5.07 -5.95
C ILE A 45 6.64 -5.99 -6.37
N TYR A 46 5.48 -5.43 -6.72
CA TYR A 46 4.35 -6.24 -7.17
C TYR A 46 4.62 -6.99 -8.48
N ARG A 47 5.48 -6.44 -9.35
CA ARG A 47 5.95 -7.13 -10.55
C ARG A 47 6.83 -8.34 -10.22
N VAL A 48 7.73 -8.23 -9.23
CA VAL A 48 8.49 -9.37 -8.71
C VAL A 48 7.56 -10.43 -8.11
N LEU A 49 6.52 -9.99 -7.41
CA LEU A 49 5.54 -10.84 -6.72
C LEU A 49 4.44 -11.41 -7.62
N GLN A 50 4.54 -11.26 -8.95
CA GLN A 50 3.50 -11.65 -9.90
C GLN A 50 2.98 -13.09 -9.67
N LYS A 51 3.87 -14.03 -9.34
CA LYS A 51 3.52 -15.45 -9.14
C LYS A 51 2.70 -15.73 -7.89
N THR A 52 2.68 -14.79 -6.94
CA THR A 52 2.00 -14.92 -5.63
C THR A 52 0.81 -14.00 -5.48
N GLN A 53 0.50 -13.22 -6.52
CA GLN A 53 -0.68 -12.37 -6.54
C GLN A 53 -1.96 -13.22 -6.53
N GLY A 54 -2.89 -12.87 -5.65
CA GLY A 54 -4.12 -13.64 -5.41
C GLY A 54 -3.92 -14.87 -4.51
N SER A 55 -2.68 -15.30 -4.23
CA SER A 55 -2.42 -16.42 -3.31
C SER A 55 -1.89 -15.98 -1.95
N ALA A 56 -0.92 -15.06 -1.94
CA ALA A 56 -0.21 -14.59 -0.76
C ALA A 56 -0.08 -13.07 -0.69
N VAL A 57 -0.22 -12.36 -1.82
CA VAL A 57 -0.31 -10.90 -1.86
C VAL A 57 -1.48 -10.44 -2.71
N LEU A 58 -1.87 -9.18 -2.55
CA LEU A 58 -2.95 -8.57 -3.32
C LEU A 58 -2.63 -8.59 -4.83
N VAL A 59 -3.68 -8.71 -5.63
CA VAL A 59 -3.57 -8.60 -7.09
C VAL A 59 -3.32 -7.15 -7.46
N PHE A 60 -2.20 -6.86 -8.13
CA PHE A 60 -1.85 -5.55 -8.64
C PHE A 60 -2.48 -5.35 -10.01
N LEU A 61 -3.29 -4.30 -10.14
CA LEU A 61 -4.03 -3.97 -11.36
C LEU A 61 -3.37 -2.84 -12.15
N GLY A 62 -2.48 -2.06 -11.54
CA GLY A 62 -1.71 -1.03 -12.23
C GLY A 62 -1.45 0.21 -11.38
N MET A 63 -0.77 1.19 -11.97
CA MET A 63 -0.58 2.51 -11.36
C MET A 63 -1.60 3.50 -11.92
N ILE A 64 -2.08 4.40 -11.06
CA ILE A 64 -2.95 5.51 -11.47
C ILE A 64 -2.20 6.81 -11.25
N ASP A 65 -2.13 7.64 -12.30
CA ASP A 65 -1.70 9.03 -12.22
C ASP A 65 -2.90 9.94 -12.42
N LEU A 66 -3.23 10.72 -11.39
CA LEU A 66 -4.36 11.64 -11.42
C LEU A 66 -3.95 12.98 -12.03
N LYS A 67 -4.84 13.52 -12.85
CA LYS A 67 -4.72 14.90 -13.37
C LYS A 67 -4.90 15.96 -12.28
N LEU A 68 -5.67 15.65 -11.25
CA LEU A 68 -5.96 16.53 -10.12
C LEU A 68 -5.50 15.86 -8.81
N ILE A 69 -5.13 16.68 -7.83
CA ILE A 69 -4.76 16.21 -6.50
C ILE A 69 -6.05 15.91 -5.72
N LEU A 70 -6.15 14.70 -5.16
CA LEU A 70 -7.18 14.36 -4.19
C LEU A 70 -6.64 14.63 -2.79
N PHE A 71 -7.36 15.43 -2.01
CA PHE A 71 -7.06 15.60 -0.60
C PHE A 71 -7.90 14.61 0.21
N LEU A 72 -7.23 13.64 0.83
CA LEU A 72 -7.89 12.70 1.72
C LEU A 72 -7.47 12.98 3.17
N HIS A 73 -8.47 13.16 4.04
CA HIS A 73 -8.21 13.44 5.46
C HIS A 73 -7.38 12.31 6.08
N GLY A 74 -6.21 12.64 6.64
CA GLY A 74 -5.27 11.68 7.24
C GLY A 74 -4.20 11.15 6.28
N ALA A 75 -4.41 11.18 4.95
CA ALA A 75 -3.42 10.74 3.95
C ALA A 75 -2.76 11.91 3.19
N GLY A 76 -3.37 13.10 3.23
CA GLY A 76 -2.82 14.31 2.61
C GLY A 76 -3.12 14.40 1.12
N ASP A 77 -2.23 15.08 0.39
CA ASP A 77 -2.34 15.32 -1.05
C ASP A 77 -1.94 14.07 -1.83
N ILE A 78 -2.88 13.45 -2.56
CA ILE A 78 -2.57 12.31 -3.41
C ILE A 78 -2.80 12.57 -4.89
N ARG A 79 -1.76 12.22 -5.67
CA ARG A 79 -1.75 12.27 -7.12
C ARG A 79 -1.47 10.91 -7.78
N HIS A 80 -0.75 10.04 -7.08
CA HIS A 80 -0.23 8.81 -7.64
C HIS A 80 -0.59 7.64 -6.74
N MET A 81 -1.09 6.55 -7.31
CA MET A 81 -1.63 5.42 -6.54
C MET A 81 -1.31 4.09 -7.19
N LEU A 82 -1.27 3.05 -6.36
CA LEU A 82 -1.36 1.66 -6.82
C LEU A 82 -2.84 1.24 -6.79
N LEU A 83 -3.30 0.64 -7.88
CA LEU A 83 -4.60 0.01 -7.96
C LEU A 83 -4.45 -1.48 -7.65
N MET A 84 -5.18 -1.94 -6.65
CA MET A 84 -5.16 -3.32 -6.18
C MET A 84 -6.55 -3.94 -6.28
N GLY A 85 -6.60 -5.26 -6.48
CA GLY A 85 -7.82 -6.04 -6.36
C GLY A 85 -8.25 -6.17 -4.89
N TRP A 86 -9.55 -6.33 -4.67
CA TRP A 86 -10.07 -6.63 -3.34
C TRP A 86 -9.55 -7.99 -2.87
N ALA A 87 -9.10 -8.05 -1.62
CA ALA A 87 -8.32 -9.16 -1.10
C ALA A 87 -8.92 -9.84 0.14
N GLY A 88 -10.11 -9.41 0.55
CA GLY A 88 -10.79 -9.97 1.71
C GLY A 88 -11.03 -8.97 2.82
N GLU A 89 -11.28 -9.50 4.01
CA GLU A 89 -11.51 -8.72 5.22
C GLU A 89 -10.30 -8.76 6.14
N SER A 90 -10.13 -7.77 7.03
CA SER A 90 -9.07 -7.81 8.05
C SER A 90 -9.11 -9.11 8.86
N ILE A 91 -7.94 -9.70 9.09
CA ILE A 91 -7.80 -10.91 9.92
C ILE A 91 -8.20 -10.67 11.38
N ASP A 92 -8.29 -9.42 11.85
CA ASP A 92 -8.70 -9.08 13.23
C ASP A 92 -10.09 -9.64 13.59
N LYS A 93 -10.92 -9.91 12.58
CA LYS A 93 -12.29 -10.44 12.73
C LYS A 93 -12.37 -11.96 12.60
N VAL A 94 -11.25 -12.64 12.33
CA VAL A 94 -11.21 -14.07 12.01
C VAL A 94 -10.60 -14.88 13.17
N LYS A 95 -11.14 -16.08 13.44
CA LYS A 95 -10.66 -16.93 14.53
C LYS A 95 -9.21 -17.40 14.29
N PHE A 96 -8.35 -17.20 15.28
CA PHE A 96 -6.89 -17.36 15.21
C PHE A 96 -6.41 -18.77 14.84
N SER A 97 -7.11 -19.83 15.26
CA SER A 97 -6.68 -21.22 15.06
C SER A 97 -6.56 -21.65 13.60
N THR A 98 -7.24 -20.97 12.68
CA THR A 98 -7.23 -21.27 11.25
C THR A 98 -6.21 -20.42 10.49
N LEU A 99 -5.67 -19.37 11.12
CA LEU A 99 -4.85 -18.36 10.45
C LEU A 99 -3.36 -18.69 10.45
N ASN A 100 -2.82 -19.27 11.53
CA ASN A 100 -1.36 -19.42 11.70
C ASN A 100 -0.68 -20.21 10.57
N ASP A 101 -1.30 -21.30 10.13
CA ASP A 101 -0.75 -22.14 9.06
C ASP A 101 -0.75 -21.38 7.72
N GLU A 102 -1.82 -20.67 7.40
CA GLU A 102 -1.92 -19.87 6.17
C GLU A 102 -1.04 -18.60 6.22
N ILE A 103 -0.89 -17.97 7.38
CA ILE A 103 0.07 -16.87 7.59
C ILE A 103 1.48 -17.36 7.29
N SER A 104 1.86 -18.52 7.83
CA SER A 104 3.19 -19.11 7.63
C SER A 104 3.43 -19.51 6.17
N LYS A 105 2.39 -20.06 5.52
CA LYS A 105 2.44 -20.44 4.12
C LYS A 105 2.57 -19.23 3.19
N SER A 106 1.75 -18.21 3.39
CA SER A 106 1.79 -16.94 2.67
C SER A 106 3.17 -16.28 2.77
N GLU A 107 3.75 -16.27 3.98
CA GLU A 107 5.10 -15.75 4.20
C GLU A 107 6.18 -16.51 3.42
N ARG A 108 6.09 -17.84 3.42
CA ARG A 108 7.04 -18.68 2.69
C ARG A 108 6.96 -18.41 1.19
N GLU A 109 5.75 -18.28 0.64
CA GLU A 109 5.54 -17.96 -0.78
C GLU A 109 6.21 -16.64 -1.18
N ILE A 110 6.05 -15.59 -0.37
CA ILE A 110 6.68 -14.28 -0.62
C ILE A 110 8.20 -14.36 -0.47
N ARG A 111 8.70 -15.01 0.59
CA ARG A 111 10.15 -15.17 0.85
C ARG A 111 10.86 -15.94 -0.27
N MET A 112 10.22 -16.94 -0.88
CA MET A 112 10.78 -17.70 -2.00
C MET A 112 11.01 -16.83 -3.25
N LEU A 113 10.32 -15.69 -3.36
CA LEU A 113 10.54 -14.72 -4.45
C LEU A 113 11.59 -13.66 -4.10
N GLY A 114 12.30 -13.82 -2.97
CA GLY A 114 13.37 -12.91 -2.54
C GLY A 114 12.87 -11.62 -1.89
N VAL A 115 11.56 -11.50 -1.63
CA VAL A 115 10.98 -10.34 -0.95
C VAL A 115 10.83 -10.64 0.54
N VAL A 116 11.41 -9.80 1.37
CA VAL A 116 11.25 -9.87 2.83
C VAL A 116 10.31 -8.77 3.28
N HIS A 117 9.13 -9.16 3.74
CA HIS A 117 8.15 -8.21 4.23
C HIS A 117 8.47 -7.78 5.67
N LYS A 118 8.72 -6.49 5.88
CA LYS A 118 9.13 -5.95 7.19
C LYS A 118 7.94 -5.55 8.08
N ASP A 119 6.74 -5.43 7.51
CA ASP A 119 5.56 -4.97 8.25
C ASP A 119 4.52 -6.09 8.44
N LEU A 120 4.78 -6.95 9.43
CA LEU A 120 3.96 -8.12 9.74
C LEU A 120 2.77 -7.78 10.66
N ARG A 121 2.31 -6.54 10.69
CA ARG A 121 1.16 -6.16 11.52
C ARG A 121 -0.12 -6.84 10.99
N PRO A 122 -1.01 -7.33 11.88
CA PRO A 122 -2.31 -7.88 11.48
C PRO A 122 -3.12 -6.96 10.57
N ALA A 123 -3.00 -5.64 10.75
CA ALA A 123 -3.63 -4.63 9.91
C ALA A 123 -3.27 -4.72 8.41
N ASN A 124 -2.11 -5.30 8.08
CA ASN A 124 -1.66 -5.48 6.69
C ASN A 124 -1.96 -6.89 6.16
N MET A 125 -2.75 -7.68 6.90
CA MET A 125 -3.13 -9.04 6.53
C MET A 125 -4.64 -9.12 6.31
N LEU A 126 -5.02 -9.64 5.15
CA LEU A 126 -6.40 -9.78 4.72
C LEU A 126 -6.73 -11.26 4.53
N TRP A 127 -7.88 -11.68 5.07
CA TRP A 127 -8.45 -13.01 4.88
C TRP A 127 -9.39 -13.02 3.70
N ASN A 128 -9.02 -13.76 2.66
CA ASN A 128 -9.91 -14.06 1.54
C ASN A 128 -10.68 -15.36 1.84
N ASN A 129 -11.98 -15.24 2.11
CA ASN A 129 -12.82 -16.40 2.46
C ASN A 129 -13.05 -17.36 1.27
N GLU A 130 -13.09 -16.84 0.05
CA GLU A 130 -13.32 -17.64 -1.17
C GLU A 130 -12.11 -18.53 -1.47
N LEU A 131 -10.92 -17.97 -1.33
CA LEU A 131 -9.66 -18.68 -1.59
C LEU A 131 -9.16 -19.44 -0.35
N ARG A 132 -9.69 -19.10 0.83
CA ARG A 132 -9.22 -19.57 2.15
C ARG A 132 -7.73 -19.28 2.34
N ARG A 133 -7.32 -18.04 2.03
CA ARG A 133 -5.93 -17.58 2.03
C ARG A 133 -5.77 -16.32 2.85
N VAL A 134 -4.60 -16.17 3.46
CA VAL A 134 -4.13 -14.88 3.96
C VAL A 134 -3.30 -14.19 2.88
N GLN A 135 -3.76 -13.01 2.47
CA GLN A 135 -3.04 -12.13 1.56
C GLN A 135 -2.43 -10.98 2.34
N ARG A 136 -1.19 -10.60 2.02
CA ARG A 136 -0.46 -9.51 2.69
C ARG A 136 -0.34 -8.29 1.79
N GLN A 137 -0.50 -7.13 2.40
CA GLN A 137 -0.21 -5.84 1.79
C GLN A 137 1.29 -5.58 1.88
N THR A 138 1.99 -5.53 0.74
CA THR A 138 3.42 -5.25 0.74
C THR A 138 3.68 -3.76 0.60
N GLU A 139 4.13 -3.10 1.68
CA GLU A 139 4.76 -1.78 1.61
C GLU A 139 6.20 -1.89 1.06
N GLY A 140 6.51 -1.12 0.02
CA GLY A 140 7.88 -0.90 -0.43
C GLY A 140 8.53 0.20 0.40
N LYS A 141 9.53 -0.17 1.21
CA LYS A 141 10.45 0.77 1.85
C LYS A 141 11.84 0.60 1.28
#